data_AF-A0A0A3IIY5-F1
#
_entry.id   AF-A0A0A3IIY5-F1
#
_cell.length_a   1.000
_cell.length_b   1.000
_cell.length_c   1.000
_cell.angle_alpha   90.00
_cell.angle_beta   90.00
_cell.angle_gamma   90.00
#
_symmetry.space_group_name_H-M   'P 1'
#
loop_
_entity.id
_entity.type
_entity.pdbx_description
1 polymer ?
#
loop_
_entity_poly.entity_id
_entity_poly.type
_entity_poly.pdbx_seq_one_letter_code
_entity_poly.pdbx_strand_id
1 'polypeptide(L)'
;MEKVSQTEVLQLHEHFKDLLLIDKFDPQLEFWHKRKLEKSQSETREDAMVWNVFRTLNQIDRKLWVEQLFYLAFQNEFSHPTDQIQIKLWKKIRPPKSLPVKEGKTDIDIIIESDTFVWFIEAKYKTDIVLNTDNHQTRDEIIRNIDAGTNYARKRPFYFSLLILDRYNSPVGFRLANEYGKSENRVRELLPHRAELPFPKGISVVHWQEVQALFKTIYLYSKNKYERFIADRVSYWLLEKIRDEQSSY
;
A
#
# COMPACT_ATOMS: atom_id res chain seq x y z
N MET A 1 -6.49 1.09 -28.06
CA MET A 1 -6.74 0.10 -26.99
C MET A 1 -7.03 -1.23 -27.65
N GLU A 2 -6.06 -2.12 -27.69
CA GLU A 2 -6.30 -3.52 -28.05
C GLU A 2 -7.14 -4.17 -26.95
N LYS A 3 -8.23 -4.84 -27.34
CA LYS A 3 -9.01 -5.66 -26.40
C LYS A 3 -8.13 -6.85 -26.03
N VAL A 4 -7.63 -6.87 -24.80
CA VAL A 4 -6.98 -8.07 -24.23
C VAL A 4 -8.00 -9.22 -24.26
N SER A 5 -7.55 -10.38 -24.74
CA SER A 5 -8.42 -11.54 -24.94
C SER A 5 -8.82 -12.13 -23.58
N GLN A 6 -10.01 -12.75 -23.50
CA GLN A 6 -10.45 -13.45 -22.28
C GLN A 6 -9.46 -14.54 -21.84
N THR A 7 -8.71 -15.13 -22.79
CA THR A 7 -7.68 -16.13 -22.53
C THR A 7 -6.46 -15.55 -21.79
N GLU A 8 -5.97 -14.37 -22.18
CA GLU A 8 -4.84 -13.71 -21.52
C GLU A 8 -5.17 -13.28 -20.09
N VAL A 9 -6.42 -12.86 -19.85
CA VAL A 9 -6.90 -12.50 -18.50
C VAL A 9 -6.94 -13.71 -17.57
N LEU A 10 -7.41 -14.86 -18.08
CA LEU A 10 -7.41 -16.11 -17.32
C LEU A 10 -5.98 -16.54 -16.98
N GLN A 11 -5.05 -16.44 -17.93
CA GLN A 11 -3.64 -16.78 -17.71
C GLN A 11 -2.96 -15.87 -16.67
N LEU A 12 -3.17 -14.55 -16.74
CA LEU A 12 -2.61 -13.62 -15.74
C LEU A 12 -3.14 -13.88 -14.35
N HIS A 13 -4.41 -14.27 -14.23
CA HIS A 13 -5.00 -14.60 -12.94
C HIS A 13 -4.49 -15.91 -12.36
N GLU A 14 -4.39 -16.98 -13.14
CA GLU A 14 -3.81 -18.22 -12.66
C GLU A 14 -2.35 -18.01 -12.24
N HIS A 15 -1.59 -17.26 -13.04
CA HIS A 15 -0.24 -16.87 -12.65
C HIS A 15 -0.22 -16.08 -11.33
N PHE A 16 -1.14 -15.15 -11.13
CA PHE A 16 -1.26 -14.41 -9.87
C PHE A 16 -1.50 -15.34 -8.68
N LYS A 17 -2.47 -16.26 -8.78
CA LYS A 17 -2.76 -17.27 -7.74
C LYS A 17 -1.56 -18.17 -7.42
N ASP A 18 -0.74 -18.47 -8.42
CA ASP A 18 0.47 -19.26 -8.23
C ASP A 18 1.52 -18.54 -7.38
N LEU A 19 1.56 -17.20 -7.44
CA LEU A 19 2.46 -16.37 -6.65
C LEU A 19 2.02 -16.22 -5.17
N LEU A 20 0.78 -16.59 -4.84
CA LEU A 20 0.24 -16.40 -3.50
C LEU A 20 0.72 -17.48 -2.53
N LEU A 21 0.93 -17.12 -1.27
CA LEU A 21 1.33 -18.04 -0.19
C LEU A 21 0.13 -18.53 0.62
N ILE A 22 -0.90 -17.68 0.73
CA ILE A 22 -2.07 -17.86 1.59
C ILE A 22 -3.34 -17.39 0.87
N ASP A 23 -4.48 -17.87 1.34
CA ASP A 23 -5.80 -17.39 0.94
C ASP A 23 -6.03 -17.41 -0.60
N LYS A 24 -5.44 -18.39 -1.31
CA LYS A 24 -5.48 -18.50 -2.79
C LYS A 24 -6.88 -18.55 -3.41
N PHE A 25 -7.87 -18.88 -2.61
CA PHE A 25 -9.26 -19.05 -3.00
C PHE A 25 -10.18 -18.04 -2.30
N ASP A 26 -9.63 -16.96 -1.72
CA ASP A 26 -10.44 -15.91 -1.10
C ASP A 26 -11.34 -15.25 -2.17
N PRO A 27 -12.66 -15.12 -1.93
CA PRO A 27 -13.58 -14.51 -2.89
C PRO A 27 -13.20 -13.08 -3.29
N GLN A 28 -12.42 -12.35 -2.48
CA GLN A 28 -11.88 -11.04 -2.84
C GLN A 28 -11.03 -11.10 -4.12
N LEU A 29 -10.41 -12.24 -4.41
CA LEU A 29 -9.64 -12.49 -5.63
C LEU A 29 -10.55 -12.66 -6.86
N GLU A 30 -11.79 -13.14 -6.68
CA GLU A 30 -12.78 -13.17 -7.77
C GLU A 30 -13.24 -11.77 -8.17
N PHE A 31 -13.21 -10.82 -7.24
CA PHE A 31 -13.42 -9.41 -7.55
C PHE A 31 -12.17 -8.76 -8.16
N TRP A 32 -10.97 -9.29 -7.88
CA TRP A 32 -9.72 -8.93 -8.58
C TRP A 32 -9.76 -9.37 -10.05
N HIS A 33 -10.35 -10.53 -10.38
CA HIS A 33 -10.61 -10.97 -11.76
C HIS A 33 -11.40 -9.96 -12.61
N LYS A 34 -12.42 -9.30 -12.03
CA LYS A 34 -13.19 -8.25 -12.73
C LYS A 34 -12.43 -6.93 -12.85
N ARG A 35 -11.27 -6.82 -12.19
CA ARG A 35 -10.61 -5.56 -11.86
C ARG A 35 -9.68 -5.02 -12.94
N LYS A 36 -9.14 -5.84 -13.85
CA LYS A 36 -8.50 -5.32 -15.07
C LYS A 36 -8.18 -6.42 -16.09
N LEU A 37 -8.55 -6.12 -17.32
CA LEU A 37 -8.08 -6.76 -18.55
C LEU A 37 -6.69 -6.25 -18.99
N GLU A 38 -6.04 -5.34 -18.26
CA GLU A 38 -4.94 -4.50 -18.81
C GLU A 38 -3.74 -4.35 -17.85
N LYS A 39 -3.51 -5.32 -16.94
CA LYS A 39 -2.36 -5.26 -16.02
C LYS A 39 -1.10 -5.84 -16.64
N SER A 40 0.04 -5.18 -16.42
CA SER A 40 1.36 -5.73 -16.77
C SER A 40 1.79 -6.83 -15.79
N GLN A 41 2.75 -7.68 -16.18
CA GLN A 41 3.34 -8.67 -15.26
C GLN A 41 3.98 -8.04 -14.02
N SER A 42 4.49 -6.80 -14.14
CA SER A 42 5.07 -6.07 -13.00
C SER A 42 4.01 -5.74 -11.96
N GLU A 43 2.84 -5.26 -12.39
CA GLU A 43 1.70 -4.99 -11.50
C GLU A 43 1.20 -6.28 -10.81
N THR A 44 1.21 -7.42 -11.51
CA THR A 44 0.83 -8.72 -10.92
C THR A 44 1.77 -9.15 -9.79
N ARG A 45 3.07 -8.88 -9.91
CA ARG A 45 4.06 -9.19 -8.86
C ARG A 45 3.90 -8.28 -7.65
N GLU A 46 3.69 -6.98 -7.88
CA GLU A 46 3.42 -5.99 -6.84
C GLU A 46 2.16 -6.35 -6.04
N ASP A 47 1.07 -6.68 -6.74
CA ASP A 47 -0.17 -7.15 -6.11
C ASP A 47 0.07 -8.43 -5.28
N ALA A 48 0.95 -9.33 -5.73
CA ALA A 48 1.20 -10.59 -5.03
C ALA A 48 1.99 -10.34 -3.73
N MET A 49 2.93 -9.38 -3.76
CA MET A 49 3.62 -8.91 -2.56
C MET A 49 2.65 -8.28 -1.57
N VAL A 50 1.80 -7.38 -2.03
CA VAL A 50 0.76 -6.75 -1.21
C VAL A 50 -0.14 -7.81 -0.57
N TRP A 51 -0.65 -8.76 -1.36
CA TRP A 51 -1.49 -9.83 -0.86
C TRP A 51 -0.78 -10.67 0.20
N ASN A 52 0.38 -11.24 -0.14
CA ASN A 52 1.10 -12.16 0.73
C ASN A 52 1.50 -11.51 2.06
N VAL A 53 1.92 -10.24 2.04
CA VAL A 53 2.29 -9.52 3.26
C VAL A 53 1.05 -9.19 4.08
N PHE A 54 0.10 -8.46 3.51
CA PHE A 54 -0.94 -7.82 4.31
C PHE A 54 -2.10 -8.76 4.67
N ARG A 55 -2.33 -9.82 3.88
CA ARG A 55 -3.22 -10.91 4.32
C ARG A 55 -2.61 -11.72 5.46
N THR A 56 -1.29 -11.90 5.47
CA THR A 56 -0.62 -12.62 6.56
C THR A 56 -0.69 -11.80 7.84
N LEU A 57 -0.42 -10.50 7.78
CA LEU A 57 -0.58 -9.60 8.94
C LEU A 57 -2.01 -9.63 9.50
N ASN A 58 -3.03 -9.81 8.66
CA ASN A 58 -4.41 -9.93 9.12
C ASN A 58 -4.69 -11.21 9.94
N GLN A 59 -3.86 -12.24 9.78
CA GLN A 59 -3.93 -13.51 10.51
C GLN A 59 -3.04 -13.56 11.77
N ILE A 60 -2.28 -12.48 12.04
CA ILE A 60 -1.40 -12.34 13.20
C ILE A 60 -2.04 -11.36 14.20
N ASP A 61 -1.83 -11.57 15.51
CA ASP A 61 -2.19 -10.58 16.54
C ASP A 61 -1.60 -9.20 16.17
N ARG A 62 -2.47 -8.19 16.10
CA ARG A 62 -2.10 -6.84 15.66
C ARG A 62 -1.06 -6.20 16.57
N LYS A 63 -1.06 -6.56 17.86
CA LYS A 63 -0.08 -6.08 18.84
C LYS A 63 1.36 -6.48 18.48
N LEU A 64 1.54 -7.55 17.72
CA LEU A 64 2.87 -8.02 17.32
C LEU A 64 3.47 -7.22 16.18
N TRP A 65 2.67 -6.43 15.44
CA TRP A 65 3.15 -5.83 14.21
C TRP A 65 2.80 -4.36 14.01
N VAL A 66 1.63 -3.88 14.46
CA VAL A 66 1.19 -2.53 14.09
C VAL A 66 2.05 -1.45 14.71
N GLU A 67 2.40 -1.59 15.99
CA GLU A 67 3.19 -0.60 16.72
C GLU A 67 4.58 -0.47 16.11
N GLN A 68 5.23 -1.61 15.82
CA GLN A 68 6.54 -1.64 15.21
C GLN A 68 6.51 -1.11 13.77
N LEU A 69 5.51 -1.51 12.96
CA LEU A 69 5.38 -1.01 11.59
C LEU A 69 5.12 0.51 11.56
N PHE A 70 4.28 1.01 12.46
CA PHE A 70 4.00 2.43 12.59
C PHE A 70 5.23 3.22 13.04
N TYR A 71 5.99 2.68 14.00
CA TYR A 71 7.24 3.28 14.43
C TYR A 71 8.28 3.32 13.29
N LEU A 72 8.42 2.23 12.52
CA LEU A 72 9.30 2.22 11.34
C LEU A 72 8.93 3.34 10.36
N ALA A 73 7.64 3.51 10.09
CA ALA A 73 7.13 4.51 9.17
C ALA A 73 7.28 5.96 9.67
N PHE A 74 6.89 6.24 10.90
CA PHE A 74 6.72 7.62 11.37
C PHE A 74 7.66 8.03 12.51
N GLN A 75 8.47 7.11 13.03
CA GLN A 75 9.34 7.30 14.20
C GLN A 75 8.57 7.88 15.41
N ASN A 76 7.31 7.45 15.55
CA ASN A 76 6.37 7.91 16.56
C ASN A 76 5.72 6.72 17.26
N GLU A 77 5.32 6.92 18.52
CA GLU A 77 4.56 5.92 19.28
C GLU A 77 3.16 5.73 18.68
N PHE A 78 2.72 4.47 18.60
CA PHE A 78 1.38 4.13 18.18
C PHE A 78 0.42 4.31 19.35
N SER A 79 -0.49 5.29 19.25
CA SER A 79 -1.40 5.70 20.33
C SER A 79 -2.85 5.24 20.11
N HIS A 80 -3.08 4.29 19.21
CA HIS A 80 -4.41 3.82 18.85
C HIS A 80 -4.69 2.41 19.40
N PRO A 81 -5.95 2.06 19.71
CA PRO A 81 -6.33 0.69 20.05
C PRO A 81 -6.03 -0.29 18.91
N THR A 82 -5.51 -1.47 19.25
CA THR A 82 -5.08 -2.48 18.27
C THR A 82 -6.15 -3.51 17.91
N ASP A 83 -7.16 -3.66 18.76
CA ASP A 83 -8.20 -4.70 18.71
C ASP A 83 -9.17 -4.55 17.53
N GLN A 84 -9.38 -3.31 17.07
CA GLN A 84 -10.33 -2.99 15.99
C GLN A 84 -9.65 -2.69 14.65
N ILE A 85 -8.35 -2.96 14.53
CA ILE A 85 -7.61 -2.68 13.31
C ILE A 85 -8.02 -3.65 12.20
N GLN A 86 -8.38 -3.06 11.06
CA GLN A 86 -8.71 -3.76 9.83
C GLN A 86 -7.70 -3.42 8.74
N ILE A 87 -7.39 -4.42 7.93
CA ILE A 87 -6.64 -4.25 6.68
C ILE A 87 -7.61 -4.42 5.52
N LYS A 88 -7.67 -3.45 4.62
CA LYS A 88 -8.46 -3.50 3.39
C LYS A 88 -7.54 -3.34 2.21
N LEU A 89 -7.59 -4.29 1.29
CA LEU A 89 -6.77 -4.28 0.08
C LEU A 89 -7.54 -3.74 -1.11
N TRP A 90 -6.84 -2.92 -1.89
CA TRP A 90 -7.26 -2.38 -3.16
C TRP A 90 -8.68 -1.79 -3.05
N LYS A 91 -8.87 -0.78 -2.22
CA LYS A 91 -10.18 -0.13 -2.07
C LYS A 91 -10.27 1.09 -2.97
N LYS A 92 -11.37 1.22 -3.72
CA LYS A 92 -11.64 2.40 -4.55
C LYS A 92 -12.24 3.53 -3.73
N ILE A 93 -11.51 4.63 -3.59
CA ILE A 93 -11.93 5.82 -2.86
C ILE A 93 -12.33 6.92 -3.83
N ARG A 94 -13.45 7.58 -3.55
CA ARG A 94 -13.87 8.72 -4.37
C ARG A 94 -13.06 9.97 -4.00
N PRO A 95 -12.65 10.78 -4.98
CA PRO A 95 -12.08 12.08 -4.69
C PRO A 95 -13.11 12.96 -3.95
N PRO A 96 -12.65 14.02 -3.27
CA PRO A 96 -13.52 14.97 -2.60
C PRO A 96 -14.46 15.64 -3.60
N LYS A 97 -15.70 15.95 -3.17
CA LYS A 97 -16.66 16.67 -4.02
C LYS A 97 -16.22 18.09 -4.37
N SER A 98 -15.33 18.68 -3.57
CA SER A 98 -14.79 20.01 -3.84
C SER A 98 -13.76 20.03 -4.97
N LEU A 99 -13.32 18.86 -5.46
CA LEU A 99 -12.43 18.80 -6.60
C LEU A 99 -13.16 19.36 -7.85
N PRO A 100 -12.63 20.42 -8.51
CA PRO A 100 -13.36 21.11 -9.56
C PRO A 100 -13.49 20.29 -10.84
N VAL A 101 -12.60 19.32 -11.04
CA VAL A 101 -12.57 18.45 -12.22
C VAL A 101 -13.04 17.05 -11.83
N LYS A 102 -13.72 16.39 -12.76
CA LYS A 102 -14.16 14.99 -12.59
C LYS A 102 -12.95 14.05 -12.68
N GLU A 103 -12.37 13.75 -11.53
CA GLU A 103 -11.41 12.66 -11.40
C GLU A 103 -12.13 11.34 -11.08
N GLY A 104 -11.59 10.23 -11.60
CA GLY A 104 -12.04 8.88 -11.28
C GLY A 104 -11.78 8.52 -9.81
N LYS A 105 -12.23 7.33 -9.40
CA LYS A 105 -11.87 6.80 -8.07
C LYS A 105 -10.38 6.48 -8.02
N THR A 106 -9.73 6.77 -6.90
CA THR A 106 -8.37 6.34 -6.61
C THR A 106 -8.39 4.91 -6.08
N ASP A 107 -7.60 4.04 -6.69
CA ASP A 107 -7.36 2.68 -6.19
C ASP A 107 -6.27 2.77 -5.11
N ILE A 108 -6.60 2.38 -3.88
CA ILE A 108 -5.65 2.39 -2.75
C ILE A 108 -5.24 0.96 -2.45
N ASP A 109 -3.94 0.64 -2.56
CA ASP A 109 -3.43 -0.72 -2.39
C ASP A 109 -3.72 -1.28 -1.01
N ILE A 110 -3.39 -0.54 0.04
CA ILE A 110 -3.56 -0.98 1.41
C ILE A 110 -4.17 0.15 2.23
N ILE A 111 -5.19 -0.19 3.01
CA ILE A 111 -5.75 0.65 4.05
C ILE A 111 -5.67 -0.11 5.36
N ILE A 112 -4.91 0.42 6.32
CA ILE A 112 -4.93 0.01 7.72
C ILE A 112 -5.78 1.03 8.46
N GLU A 113 -6.91 0.63 9.04
CA GLU A 113 -7.80 1.57 9.72
C GLU A 113 -8.48 0.99 10.96
N SER A 114 -8.91 1.90 11.82
CA SER A 114 -9.85 1.64 12.91
C SER A 114 -10.84 2.81 13.00
N ASP A 115 -11.67 2.82 14.03
CA ASP A 115 -12.54 3.96 14.33
C ASP A 115 -11.74 5.21 14.74
N THR A 116 -10.46 5.06 15.09
CA THR A 116 -9.62 6.15 15.60
C THR A 116 -8.55 6.66 14.63
N PHE A 117 -8.26 5.96 13.53
CA PHE A 117 -7.29 6.42 12.52
C PHE A 117 -7.52 5.77 11.14
N VAL A 118 -6.90 6.37 10.13
CA VAL A 118 -6.76 5.80 8.79
C VAL A 118 -5.32 5.92 8.34
N TRP A 119 -4.75 4.83 7.84
CA TRP A 119 -3.43 4.81 7.24
C TRP A 119 -3.51 4.18 5.85
N PHE A 120 -3.22 4.98 4.83
CA PHE A 120 -3.07 4.51 3.46
C PHE A 120 -1.62 4.17 3.19
N ILE A 121 -1.40 3.02 2.55
CA ILE A 121 -0.08 2.61 2.07
C ILE A 121 -0.21 2.35 0.57
N GLU A 122 0.57 3.08 -0.21
CA GLU A 122 0.76 2.86 -1.65
C GLU A 122 1.99 1.98 -1.83
N ALA A 123 1.83 0.83 -2.48
CA ALA A 123 2.90 -0.13 -2.64
C ALA A 123 3.51 0.02 -4.04
N LYS A 124 4.83 0.13 -4.09
CA LYS A 124 5.62 0.09 -5.32
C LYS A 124 6.72 -0.95 -5.17
N TYR A 125 6.95 -1.74 -6.21
CA TYR A 125 8.02 -2.74 -6.20
C TYR A 125 9.17 -2.37 -7.14
N LYS A 126 8.92 -2.43 -8.45
CA LYS A 126 9.91 -2.15 -9.52
C LYS A 126 9.56 -0.97 -10.40
N THR A 127 8.59 -0.22 -9.95
CA THR A 127 7.99 0.89 -10.69
C THR A 127 8.05 2.11 -9.80
N ASP A 128 8.09 3.27 -10.43
CA ASP A 128 7.92 4.51 -9.73
C ASP A 128 6.42 4.88 -9.68
N ILE A 129 6.11 5.91 -8.90
CA ILE A 129 4.77 6.48 -8.87
C ILE A 129 4.37 7.06 -10.23
N VAL A 130 3.07 7.08 -10.50
CA VAL A 130 2.52 7.74 -11.69
C VAL A 130 2.41 9.24 -11.45
N LEU A 131 3.11 10.03 -12.27
CA LEU A 131 3.16 11.49 -12.12
C LEU A 131 1.98 12.22 -12.76
N ASN A 132 1.43 11.68 -13.85
CA ASN A 132 0.37 12.30 -14.62
C ASN A 132 -0.70 11.28 -14.98
N THR A 133 -1.95 11.71 -14.92
CA THR A 133 -3.04 11.02 -15.62
C THR A 133 -3.61 11.94 -16.69
N ASP A 134 -4.24 11.37 -17.71
CA ASP A 134 -4.73 12.09 -18.91
C ASP A 134 -5.60 13.33 -18.59
N ASN A 135 -6.18 13.39 -17.38
CA ASN A 135 -7.07 14.48 -16.93
C ASN A 135 -6.42 15.48 -15.96
N HIS A 136 -5.21 15.22 -15.43
CA HIS A 136 -4.53 16.09 -14.44
C HIS A 136 -3.00 16.02 -14.56
N GLN A 137 -2.40 17.03 -15.20
CA GLN A 137 -0.95 17.11 -15.45
C GLN A 137 -0.12 17.62 -14.26
N THR A 138 -0.75 17.90 -13.11
CA THR A 138 -0.07 18.53 -11.95
C THR A 138 -0.22 17.73 -10.65
N ARG A 139 -0.97 16.61 -10.68
CA ARG A 139 -1.27 15.82 -9.48
C ARG A 139 -0.74 14.40 -9.64
N ASP A 140 0.35 14.14 -8.94
CA ASP A 140 0.90 12.79 -8.84
C ASP A 140 0.04 11.86 -7.97
N GLU A 141 0.32 10.57 -8.08
CA GLU A 141 -0.34 9.49 -7.36
C GLU A 141 -0.35 9.68 -5.82
N ILE A 142 0.73 10.22 -5.23
CA ILE A 142 0.81 10.47 -3.78
C ILE A 142 -0.18 11.56 -3.38
N ILE A 143 -0.22 12.69 -4.10
CA ILE A 143 -1.17 13.78 -3.82
C ILE A 143 -2.62 13.33 -4.01
N ARG A 144 -2.88 12.47 -4.98
CA ARG A 144 -4.22 11.87 -5.18
C ARG A 144 -4.61 10.97 -4.02
N ASN A 145 -3.68 10.15 -3.53
CA ASN A 145 -3.89 9.30 -2.36
C ASN A 145 -4.10 10.13 -1.08
N ILE A 146 -3.34 11.21 -0.88
CA ILE A 146 -3.50 12.12 0.26
C ILE A 146 -4.87 12.82 0.21
N ASP A 147 -5.28 13.35 -0.94
CA ASP A 147 -6.55 14.04 -1.10
C ASP A 147 -7.74 13.11 -0.87
N ALA A 148 -7.70 11.91 -1.46
CA ALA A 148 -8.70 10.87 -1.27
C ALA A 148 -8.72 10.38 0.19
N GLY A 149 -7.55 10.15 0.79
CA GLY A 149 -7.39 9.60 2.13
C GLY A 149 -7.83 10.56 3.23
N THR A 150 -7.46 11.83 3.17
CA THR A 150 -7.96 12.86 4.08
C THR A 150 -9.48 13.02 4.01
N ASN A 151 -10.07 12.92 2.80
CA ASN A 151 -11.53 12.92 2.63
C ASN A 151 -12.18 11.64 3.20
N TYR A 152 -11.55 10.49 3.03
CA TYR A 152 -12.01 9.21 3.57
C TYR A 152 -11.92 9.14 5.10
N ALA A 153 -10.85 9.69 5.68
CA ALA A 153 -10.60 9.71 7.12
C ALA A 153 -11.59 10.59 7.89
N ARG A 154 -12.17 11.61 7.22
CA ARG A 154 -13.06 12.61 7.82
C ARG A 154 -12.36 13.32 8.98
N LYS A 155 -12.78 13.04 10.22
CA LYS A 155 -12.20 13.63 11.45
C LYS A 155 -11.10 12.77 12.07
N ARG A 156 -10.90 11.54 11.58
CA ARG A 156 -9.86 10.64 12.09
C ARG A 156 -8.48 11.14 11.62
N PRO A 157 -7.44 11.05 12.46
CA PRO A 157 -6.05 11.09 12.04
C PRO A 157 -5.81 10.29 10.76
N PHE A 158 -5.21 10.94 9.76
CA PHE A 158 -4.86 10.32 8.50
C PHE A 158 -3.33 10.23 8.34
N TYR A 159 -2.85 9.07 7.94
CA TYR A 159 -1.45 8.79 7.68
C TYR A 159 -1.27 8.25 6.26
N PHE A 160 -0.13 8.56 5.64
CA PHE A 160 0.23 8.04 4.33
C PHE A 160 1.66 7.46 4.37
N SER A 161 1.84 6.30 3.74
CA SER A 161 3.17 5.77 3.47
C SER A 161 3.29 5.34 2.02
N LEU A 162 4.44 5.62 1.43
CA LEU A 162 4.89 4.98 0.20
C LEU A 162 5.77 3.78 0.58
N LEU A 163 5.37 2.57 0.22
CA LEU A 163 6.11 1.34 0.47
C LEU A 163 6.88 0.96 -0.80
N ILE A 164 8.21 1.04 -0.78
CA ILE A 164 9.08 0.83 -1.96
C ILE A 164 10.08 -0.30 -1.74
N LEU A 165 10.65 -0.82 -2.83
CA LEU A 165 11.82 -1.70 -2.73
C LEU A 165 13.04 -0.90 -2.28
N ASP A 166 13.37 0.14 -3.04
CA ASP A 166 14.46 1.05 -2.77
C ASP A 166 14.30 2.36 -3.58
N ARG A 167 15.18 3.32 -3.31
CA ARG A 167 15.24 4.61 -4.02
C ARG A 167 15.66 4.51 -5.49
N TYR A 168 16.21 3.38 -5.93
CA TYR A 168 16.66 3.21 -7.32
C TYR A 168 15.50 2.83 -8.23
N ASN A 169 14.57 2.01 -7.72
CA ASN A 169 13.36 1.60 -8.43
C ASN A 169 12.24 2.65 -8.36
N SER A 170 12.19 3.46 -7.28
CA SER A 170 11.18 4.51 -7.11
C SER A 170 11.78 5.88 -6.73
N PRO A 171 12.73 6.43 -7.51
CA PRO A 171 13.46 7.66 -7.16
C PRO A 171 12.56 8.89 -7.04
N VAL A 172 11.56 9.02 -7.90
CA VAL A 172 10.63 10.17 -7.90
C VAL A 172 9.66 10.06 -6.73
N GLY A 173 9.06 8.89 -6.52
CA GLY A 173 8.17 8.62 -5.40
C GLY A 173 8.87 8.84 -4.07
N PHE A 174 10.09 8.32 -3.93
CA PHE A 174 10.93 8.57 -2.75
C PHE A 174 11.14 10.07 -2.50
N ARG A 175 11.50 10.84 -3.54
CA ARG A 175 11.72 12.27 -3.40
C ARG A 175 10.43 13.01 -3.02
N LEU A 176 9.33 12.77 -3.73
CA LEU A 176 8.05 13.46 -3.49
C LEU A 176 7.46 13.12 -2.12
N ALA A 177 7.46 11.85 -1.70
CA ALA A 177 7.00 11.47 -0.36
C ALA A 177 7.79 12.19 0.75
N ASN A 178 9.12 12.27 0.60
CA ASN A 178 9.97 13.01 1.54
C ASN A 178 9.74 14.53 1.51
N GLU A 179 9.51 15.12 0.34
CA GLU A 179 9.18 16.54 0.18
C GLU A 179 7.84 16.86 0.87
N TYR A 180 6.81 16.08 0.57
CA TYR A 180 5.45 16.26 1.12
C TYR A 180 5.41 16.02 2.63
N GLY A 181 6.18 15.07 3.16
CA GLY A 181 6.30 14.86 4.59
C GLY A 181 7.02 15.98 5.35
N LYS A 182 7.81 16.81 4.65
CA LYS A 182 8.53 17.96 5.25
C LYS A 182 7.81 19.29 5.06
N SER A 183 6.90 19.40 4.09
CA SER A 183 6.27 20.68 3.73
C SER A 183 4.76 20.55 3.57
N GLU A 184 4.05 20.90 4.64
CA GLU A 184 2.59 21.03 4.60
C GLU A 184 2.13 22.08 3.57
N ASN A 185 2.85 23.19 3.45
CA ASN A 185 2.55 24.23 2.46
C ASN A 185 2.58 23.69 1.05
N ARG A 186 3.57 22.84 0.72
CA ARG A 186 3.68 22.23 -0.61
C ARG A 186 2.46 21.38 -0.95
N VAL A 187 2.00 20.57 -0.01
CA VAL A 187 0.79 19.75 -0.20
C VAL A 187 -0.45 20.63 -0.35
N ARG A 188 -0.55 21.72 0.42
CA ARG A 188 -1.67 22.68 0.31
C ARG A 188 -1.69 23.39 -1.05
N GLU A 189 -0.55 23.78 -1.58
CA GLU A 189 -0.42 24.35 -2.93
C GLU A 189 -0.90 23.38 -4.02
N LEU A 190 -0.67 22.09 -3.84
CA LEU A 190 -1.10 21.04 -4.76
C LEU A 190 -2.57 20.61 -4.56
N LEU A 191 -3.21 21.07 -3.48
CA LEU A 191 -4.61 20.81 -3.14
C LEU A 191 -5.39 22.12 -2.84
N PRO A 192 -5.42 23.10 -3.78
CA PRO A 192 -6.01 24.41 -3.53
C PRO A 192 -7.53 24.36 -3.31
N HIS A 193 -8.20 23.31 -3.76
CA HIS A 193 -9.64 23.06 -3.56
C HIS A 193 -9.99 22.58 -2.13
N ARG A 194 -8.99 22.43 -1.24
CA ARG A 194 -9.17 21.95 0.13
C ARG A 194 -8.83 23.04 1.16
N ALA A 195 -9.62 24.13 1.16
CA ALA A 195 -9.41 25.27 2.06
C ALA A 195 -9.26 24.90 3.55
N GLU A 196 -10.03 23.90 4.03
CA GLU A 196 -10.02 23.43 5.42
C GLU A 196 -9.42 22.03 5.59
N LEU A 197 -8.46 21.62 4.75
CA LEU A 197 -7.88 20.28 4.82
C LEU A 197 -7.29 19.98 6.22
N PRO A 198 -7.75 18.93 6.93
CA PRO A 198 -6.94 18.34 7.99
C PRO A 198 -5.72 17.72 7.33
N PHE A 199 -4.55 18.30 7.57
CA PHE A 199 -3.29 17.81 7.04
C PHE A 199 -3.01 16.39 7.55
N PRO A 200 -2.41 15.49 6.73
CA PRO A 200 -1.98 14.19 7.21
C PRO A 200 -1.12 14.32 8.47
N LYS A 201 -1.34 13.46 9.46
CA LYS A 201 -0.52 13.41 10.68
C LYS A 201 0.89 12.87 10.43
N GLY A 202 1.10 12.20 9.29
CA GLY A 202 2.41 11.77 8.84
C GLY A 202 2.37 11.32 7.39
N ILE A 203 3.47 11.60 6.68
CA ILE A 203 3.77 11.10 5.34
C ILE A 203 5.16 10.48 5.42
N SER A 204 5.30 9.22 5.02
CA SER A 204 6.55 8.48 5.17
C SER A 204 6.88 7.61 3.97
N VAL A 205 8.11 7.11 3.96
CA VAL A 205 8.56 6.04 3.07
C VAL A 205 8.93 4.85 3.93
N VAL A 206 8.44 3.66 3.56
CA VAL A 206 8.78 2.38 4.17
C VAL A 206 9.39 1.49 3.09
N HIS A 207 10.30 0.61 3.46
CA HIS A 207 10.93 -0.33 2.54
C HIS A 207 10.42 -1.76 2.76
N TRP A 208 10.28 -2.54 1.68
CA TRP A 208 9.94 -3.96 1.77
C TRP A 208 10.91 -4.73 2.68
N GLN A 209 12.18 -4.33 2.73
CA GLN A 209 13.18 -4.90 3.63
C GLN A 209 12.85 -4.69 5.12
N GLU A 210 12.23 -3.56 5.48
CA GLU A 210 11.80 -3.28 6.85
C GLU A 210 10.58 -4.14 7.22
N VAL A 211 9.65 -4.32 6.29
CA VAL A 211 8.52 -5.26 6.44
C VAL A 211 9.00 -6.72 6.54
N GLN A 212 10.04 -7.09 5.80
CA GLN A 212 10.69 -8.41 5.91
C GLN A 212 11.28 -8.62 7.32
N ALA A 213 11.95 -7.60 7.87
CA ALA A 213 12.50 -7.65 9.22
C ALA A 213 11.40 -7.68 10.31
N LEU A 214 10.26 -7.04 10.06
CA LEU A 214 9.08 -7.11 10.92
C LEU A 214 8.60 -8.56 11.07
N PHE A 215 8.48 -9.32 9.97
CA PHE A 215 8.09 -10.74 10.06
C PHE A 215 9.10 -11.60 10.82
N LYS A 216 10.41 -11.33 10.70
CA LYS A 216 11.43 -11.99 11.55
C LYS A 216 11.19 -11.69 13.03
N THR A 217 10.82 -10.46 13.37
CA THR A 217 10.47 -10.08 14.74
C THR A 217 9.25 -10.86 15.23
N ILE A 218 8.17 -10.92 14.43
CA ILE A 218 6.98 -11.70 14.75
C ILE A 218 7.31 -13.19 14.98
N TYR A 219 8.14 -13.78 14.12
CA TYR A 219 8.59 -15.17 14.29
C TYR A 219 9.29 -15.40 15.63
N LEU A 220 10.15 -14.48 16.06
CA LEU A 220 10.90 -14.62 17.31
C LEU A 220 10.04 -14.42 18.56
N TYR A 221 9.08 -13.49 18.51
CA TYR A 221 8.34 -13.06 19.71
C TYR A 221 6.91 -13.59 19.82
N SER A 222 6.30 -14.07 18.75
CA SER A 222 4.96 -14.65 18.83
C SER A 222 4.98 -15.93 19.68
N LYS A 223 4.06 -16.01 20.65
CA LYS A 223 3.83 -17.23 21.43
C LYS A 223 3.03 -18.27 20.64
N ASN A 224 2.30 -17.87 19.61
CA ASN A 224 1.46 -18.73 18.80
C ASN A 224 2.28 -19.43 17.70
N LYS A 225 2.26 -20.77 17.69
CA LYS A 225 2.98 -21.60 16.70
C LYS A 225 2.56 -21.30 15.25
N TYR A 226 1.28 -21.05 15.02
CA TYR A 226 0.75 -20.77 13.69
C TYR A 226 1.24 -19.42 13.17
N GLU A 227 1.17 -18.38 13.99
CA GLU A 227 1.69 -17.04 13.65
C GLU A 227 3.18 -17.07 13.33
N ARG A 228 3.98 -17.80 14.13
CA ARG A 228 5.39 -18.01 13.83
C ARG A 228 5.60 -18.67 12.47
N PHE A 229 4.86 -19.75 12.19
CA PHE A 229 4.97 -20.48 10.93
C PHE A 229 4.65 -19.60 9.71
N ILE A 230 3.54 -18.86 9.74
CA ILE A 230 3.16 -17.99 8.60
C ILE A 230 4.10 -16.78 8.48
N ALA A 231 4.58 -16.22 9.59
CA ALA A 231 5.55 -15.14 9.58
C ALA A 231 6.90 -15.57 8.99
N ASP A 232 7.40 -16.74 9.37
CA ASP A 232 8.65 -17.30 8.81
C ASP A 232 8.55 -17.53 7.30
N ARG A 233 7.45 -18.15 6.86
CA ARG A 233 7.20 -18.44 5.45
C ARG A 233 7.18 -17.17 4.59
N VAL A 234 6.49 -16.12 5.05
CA VAL A 234 6.40 -14.84 4.31
C VAL A 234 7.71 -14.07 4.41
N SER A 235 8.37 -14.10 5.56
CA SER A 235 9.71 -13.51 5.77
C SER A 235 10.74 -14.08 4.78
N TYR A 236 10.77 -15.41 4.63
CA TYR A 236 11.68 -16.10 3.72
C TYR A 236 11.35 -15.79 2.25
N TRP A 237 10.08 -15.94 1.87
CA TRP A 237 9.63 -15.63 0.51
C TRP A 237 9.90 -14.17 0.11
N LEU A 238 9.61 -13.22 1.01
CA LEU A 238 9.83 -11.79 0.74
C LEU A 238 11.33 -11.50 0.62
N LEU A 239 12.17 -12.15 1.41
CA LEU A 239 13.63 -12.04 1.31
C LEU A 239 14.13 -12.55 -0.04
N GLU A 240 13.63 -13.67 -0.55
CA GLU A 240 13.97 -14.17 -1.89
C GLU A 240 13.58 -13.17 -2.96
N LYS A 241 12.37 -12.58 -2.90
CA LYS A 241 11.95 -11.56 -3.87
C LYS A 241 12.85 -10.33 -3.86
N ILE A 242 13.21 -9.84 -2.67
CA ILE A 242 14.15 -8.71 -2.54
C ILE A 242 15.55 -9.09 -3.06
N ARG A 243 16.00 -10.35 -2.87
CA ARG A 243 17.37 -10.80 -3.19
C ARG A 243 17.61 -11.25 -4.62
N ASP A 244 16.63 -11.89 -5.27
CA ASP A 244 16.70 -12.38 -6.66
C ASP A 244 17.13 -11.28 -7.66
N GLU A 245 17.20 -10.05 -7.19
CA GLU A 245 17.30 -8.84 -7.98
C GLU A 245 18.53 -7.99 -7.63
N GLN A 246 19.23 -8.29 -6.51
CA GLN A 246 20.58 -7.78 -6.29
C GLN A 246 21.63 -8.52 -7.14
N SER A 247 21.29 -9.70 -7.66
CA SER A 247 22.16 -10.53 -8.52
C SER A 247 21.96 -10.30 -10.02
N SER A 248 21.11 -9.34 -10.40
CA SER A 248 20.85 -8.97 -11.82
C SER A 248 21.65 -7.75 -12.29
N TYR A 249 22.67 -7.34 -11.52
CA TYR A 249 23.61 -6.26 -11.85
C TYR A 249 25.02 -6.79 -12.09
#